data_AF-A0A385YUM0-F1
#
_entry.id   AF-A0A385YUM0-F1
#
_cell.length_a   1.000
_cell.length_b   1.000
_cell.length_c   1.000
_cell.angle_alpha   90.00
_cell.angle_beta   90.00
_cell.angle_gamma   90.00
#
_symmetry.space_group_name_H-M   'P 1'
#
loop_
_entity.id
_entity.type
_entity.pdbx_description
1 polymer ?
#
loop_
_entity_poly.entity_id
_entity_poly.type
_entity_poly.pdbx_seq_one_letter_code
_entity_poly.pdbx_strand_id
1 'polypeptide(L)' 'MVKNLIRFPSIVHLENFQDISLQGNIQLLDVGSTHCKVLVDDGVISIEAEQVMVSSWKDDTMLIKASQLKKIHMWMEESL' A
#
# COMPACT_ATOMS: atom_id res chain seq x y z
N MET A 1 17.27 -6.49 -14.82
CA MET A 1 15.94 -6.67 -14.20
C MET A 1 15.28 -5.30 -14.20
N VAL A 2 14.17 -5.13 -14.93
CA VAL A 2 13.52 -3.82 -15.09
C VAL A 2 12.64 -3.58 -13.87
N LYS A 3 13.01 -2.62 -13.01
CA LYS A 3 12.16 -2.18 -11.90
C LYS A 3 11.09 -1.25 -12.48
N ASN A 4 9.85 -1.71 -12.55
CA ASN A 4 8.73 -0.87 -12.94
C ASN A 4 8.33 0.01 -11.76
N LEU A 5 8.90 1.20 -11.70
CA LEU A 5 8.58 2.21 -10.69
C LEU A 5 7.28 2.92 -11.08
N ILE A 6 6.20 2.61 -10.38
CA ILE A 6 4.96 3.38 -10.47
C ILE A 6 4.92 4.31 -9.26
N ARG A 7 4.99 5.62 -9.49
CA ARG A 7 4.79 6.64 -8.45
C ARG A 7 3.36 7.13 -8.52
N PHE A 8 2.58 6.87 -7.48
CA PHE A 8 1.33 7.58 -7.25
C PHE A 8 1.57 8.65 -6.17
N PRO A 9 0.80 9.75 -6.12
CA PRO A 9 1.00 10.80 -5.13
C PRO A 9 1.07 10.30 -3.67
N SER A 10 0.39 9.19 -3.34
CA SER A 10 0.40 8.56 -2.01
C SER A 10 1.15 7.20 -1.97
N ILE A 11 1.60 6.68 -3.12
CA ILE A 11 2.38 5.44 -3.23
C ILE A 11 3.75 5.80 -3.78
N VAL A 12 4.73 5.82 -2.88
CA VAL A 12 6.09 6.30 -3.18
C VAL A 12 6.83 5.30 -4.06
N HIS A 13 6.56 4.01 -3.91
CA HIS A 13 7.31 2.98 -4.61
C HIS A 13 6.56 1.65 -4.68
N LEU A 14 6.57 1.03 -5.85
CA LEU A 14 6.28 -0.38 -6.04
C LEU A 14 7.49 -1.05 -6.68
N GLU A 15 8.11 -2.01 -5.98
CA GLU A 15 9.24 -2.79 -6.47
C GLU A 15 8.81 -4.25 -6.70
N ASN A 16 9.03 -4.76 -7.93
CA ASN A 16 8.72 -6.13 -8.34
C ASN A 16 7.29 -6.62 -8.03
N PHE A 17 6.31 -5.71 -7.86
CA PHE A 17 4.95 -6.03 -7.41
C PHE A 17 4.92 -6.81 -6.08
N GLN A 18 5.94 -6.67 -5.24
CA GLN A 18 6.05 -7.35 -3.95
C GLN A 18 6.28 -6.38 -2.80
N ASP A 19 7.05 -5.33 -3.00
CA ASP A 19 7.27 -4.32 -1.96
C ASP A 19 6.54 -3.03 -2.35
N ILE A 20 5.66 -2.56 -1.46
CA ILE A 20 4.87 -1.34 -1.61
C ILE A 20 5.25 -0.39 -0.47
N SER A 21 5.70 0.81 -0.82
CA SER A 21 6.00 1.86 0.15
C SER A 21 4.96 2.96 0.05
N LEU A 22 4.32 3.25 1.17
CA LEU A 22 3.37 4.33 1.35
C LEU A 22 4.00 5.41 2.22
N GLN A 23 3.76 6.68 1.90
CA GLN A 23 4.24 7.81 2.68
C GLN A 23 3.14 8.85 2.80
N GLY A 24 3.00 9.45 3.98
CA GLY A 24 1.99 10.46 4.27
C GLY A 24 1.37 10.23 5.64
N ASN A 25 0.22 10.85 5.91
CA ASN A 25 -0.54 10.55 7.11
C ASN A 25 -1.25 9.19 6.93
N ILE A 26 -0.65 8.13 7.48
CA ILE A 26 -1.09 6.75 7.24
C ILE A 26 -1.92 6.26 8.42
N GLN A 27 -3.11 5.73 8.13
CA GLN A 27 -3.92 5.01 9.08
C GLN A 27 -4.23 3.61 8.55
N LEU A 28 -3.91 2.58 9.33
CA LEU A 28 -4.28 1.20 9.02
C LEU A 28 -5.78 1.02 9.29
N LEU A 29 -6.55 0.71 8.24
CA LEU A 29 -8.00 0.50 8.36
C LEU A 29 -8.33 -0.97 8.60
N ASP A 30 -7.69 -1.86 7.84
CA ASP A 30 -7.90 -3.31 7.93
C ASP A 30 -6.66 -4.06 7.43
N VAL A 31 -6.33 -5.18 8.08
CA VAL A 31 -5.20 -6.03 7.69
C VAL A 31 -5.52 -7.49 7.94
N GLY A 32 -5.30 -8.31 6.92
CA GLY A 32 -5.35 -9.76 7.01
C GLY A 32 -4.11 -10.40 6.38
N SER A 33 -4.06 -11.72 6.42
CA SER A 33 -2.97 -12.48 5.77
C SER A 33 -2.94 -12.32 4.26
N THR A 34 -4.05 -11.90 3.62
CA THR A 34 -4.21 -11.82 2.15
C THR A 34 -4.60 -10.44 1.64
N HIS A 35 -4.87 -9.49 2.55
CA HIS A 35 -5.37 -8.16 2.20
C HIS A 35 -4.85 -7.09 3.15
N CYS A 36 -4.79 -5.85 2.67
CA CYS A 36 -4.50 -4.69 3.50
C CYS A 36 -5.25 -3.48 2.95
N LYS A 37 -5.91 -2.74 3.84
CA LYS A 37 -6.51 -1.44 3.56
C LYS A 37 -5.90 -0.39 4.46
N VAL A 38 -5.51 0.71 3.85
CA VAL A 38 -4.84 1.82 4.49
C VAL A 38 -5.41 3.11 3.94
N LEU A 39 -5.67 4.06 4.83
CA LEU A 39 -5.89 5.45 4.46
C LEU A 39 -4.52 6.13 4.45
N VAL A 40 -4.23 6.87 3.39
CA VAL A 40 -3.03 7.69 3.25
C VAL A 40 -3.47 9.08 2.84
N ASP A 41 -3.28 10.04 3.73
CA ASP A 41 -3.87 11.38 3.65
C ASP A 41 -5.40 11.26 3.50
N ASP A 42 -5.95 11.53 2.30
CA ASP A 42 -7.39 11.43 1.99
C ASP A 42 -7.71 10.27 1.02
N GLY A 43 -6.74 9.41 0.73
CA GLY A 43 -6.85 8.31 -0.24
C GLY A 43 -6.84 6.95 0.43
N VAL A 44 -7.84 6.12 0.13
CA VAL A 44 -7.85 4.71 0.56
C VAL A 44 -7.14 3.85 -0.46
N ILE A 45 -6.17 3.06 0.00
CA ILE A 45 -5.46 2.06 -0.79
C ILE A 45 -5.86 0.68 -0.28
N SER A 46 -6.33 -0.16 -1.20
CA SER A 46 -6.67 -1.57 -0.96
C SER A 46 -5.73 -2.46 -1.75
N ILE A 47 -5.07 -3.37 -1.05
CA ILE A 47 -4.09 -4.33 -1.58
C ILE A 47 -4.63 -5.73 -1.34
N GLU A 48 -4.64 -6.56 -2.38
CA GLU A 48 -4.96 -7.98 -2.32
C GLU A 48 -3.81 -8.79 -2.93
N ALA A 49 -3.36 -9.82 -2.20
CA ALA A 49 -2.25 -10.68 -2.60
C ALA A 49 -2.44 -12.11 -2.05
N GLU A 50 -1.55 -13.03 -2.39
CA GLU A 50 -1.53 -14.35 -1.75
C GLU A 50 -1.09 -14.26 -0.29
N GLN A 51 -0.09 -13.41 -0.02
CA GLN A 51 0.33 -13.11 1.34
C GLN A 51 0.63 -11.62 1.47
N VAL A 52 0.11 -11.01 2.54
CA VAL A 52 0.37 -9.62 2.88
C VAL A 52 1.03 -9.57 4.25
N MET A 53 2.12 -8.82 4.33
CA MET A 53 2.84 -8.53 5.57
C MET A 53 3.12 -7.04 5.64
N VAL A 54 2.58 -6.40 6.66
CA VAL A 54 2.87 -5.00 6.98
C VAL A 54 4.12 -4.96 7.84
N SER A 55 5.11 -4.17 7.43
CA SER A 55 6.38 -4.00 8.12
C SER A 55 6.63 -2.52 8.46
N SER A 56 7.10 -2.30 9.69
CA SER A 56 7.43 -1.06 10.41
C SER A 56 6.92 0.29 9.88
N TRP A 57 6.37 1.08 10.81
CA TRP A 57 6.27 2.54 10.69
C TRP A 57 7.62 3.18 11.01
N LYS A 58 8.12 4.01 10.10
CA LYS A 58 9.19 4.96 10.41
C LYS A 58 8.96 6.22 9.59
N ASP A 59 9.01 7.39 10.23
CA ASP A 59 8.98 8.71 9.57
C ASP A 59 7.82 8.81 8.55
N ASP A 60 6.59 8.54 8.99
CA ASP A 60 5.36 8.60 8.17
C ASP A 60 5.36 7.67 6.94
N THR A 61 6.23 6.65 6.95
CA THR A 61 6.35 5.66 5.87
C THR A 61 5.94 4.27 6.37
N MET A 62 5.14 3.58 5.57
CA MET A 62 4.70 2.20 5.80
C MET A 62 5.17 1.31 4.65
N LEU A 63 5.78 0.17 5.00
CA LEU A 63 6.22 -0.82 4.02
C LEU A 63 5.29 -2.03 4.06
N ILE A 64 4.71 -2.36 2.92
CA ILE A 64 3.81 -3.50 2.75
C ILE A 64 4.47 -4.48 1.80
N LYS A 65 4.68 -5.70 2.27
CA LYS A 65 5.08 -6.83 1.43
C LYS A 65 3.85 -7.59 0.97
N ALA A 66 3.70 -7.78 -0.33
CA ALA A 66 2.57 -8.39 -1.00
C ALA A 66 3.06 -9.50 -1.95
N SER A 67 3.17 -10.74 -1.46
CA SER A 67 3.58 -11.89 -2.28
C SER A 67 2.49 -12.25 -3.27
N GLN A 68 2.84 -12.38 -4.54
CA GLN A 68 1.89 -12.62 -5.65
C GLN A 68 0.73 -11.63 -5.64
N LEU A 69 1.05 -10.34 -5.79
CA LEU A 69 0.07 -9.27 -5.86
C LEU A 69 -1.01 -9.58 -6.90
N LYS A 70 -2.27 -9.57 -6.47
CA LYS A 70 -3.44 -9.81 -7.32
C LYS A 70 -4.06 -8.50 -7.77
N LYS A 71 -4.21 -7.56 -6.84
CA LYS A 71 -4.90 -6.29 -7.09
C LYS A 71 -4.39 -5.18 -6.17
N ILE A 72 -4.25 -3.99 -6.73
CA ILE A 72 -4.16 -2.74 -5.98
C ILE A 72 -5.25 -1.82 -6.51
N HIS A 73 -6.02 -1.25 -5.61
CA HIS A 73 -7.04 -0.27 -5.94
C HIS A 73 -6.90 0.94 -5.02
N MET A 74 -7.09 2.13 -5.57
CA MET A 74 -6.98 3.38 -4.85
C MET A 74 -8.16 4.27 -5.21
N TRP A 75 -8.77 4.88 -4.21
CA TRP A 75 -9.87 5.85 -4.38
C TRP A 75 -9.77 6.92 -3.28
N MET A 76 -10.32 8.10 -3.56
CA MET A 76 -10.43 9.15 -2.54
C MET A 76 -11.54 8.77 -1.56
N GLU A 77 -11.32 8.97 -0.27
CA GLU A 77 -12.41 8.94 0.69
C GLU A 77 -13.26 10.20 0.42
N GLU A 78 -14.39 10.04 -0.27
CA GLU A 78 -15.34 11.13 -0.41
C GLU A 78 -15.80 11.52 0.99
N SER A 79 -15.42 12.73 1.41
CA SER A 79 -15.86 13.32 2.67
C SER A 79 -17.39 13.41 2.62
N LEU A 80 -18.07 12.56 3.41
CA LEU A 80 -19.53 12.58 3.59
C LEU A 80 -20.01 13.92 4.17
#